data_AF-A0A4U0NEG6-F1
#
_entry.id   AF-A0A4U0NEG6-F1
#
_cell.length_a   1.000
_cell.length_b   1.000
_cell.length_c   1.000
_cell.angle_alpha   90.00
_cell.angle_beta   90.00
_cell.angle_gamma   90.00
#
_symmetry.space_group_name_H-M   'P 1'
#
loop_
_entity.id
_entity.type
_entity.pdbx_description
1 polymer ?
#
loop_
_entity_poly.entity_id
_entity_poly.type
_entity_poly.pdbx_seq_one_letter_code
_entity_poly.pdbx_strand_id
1 'polypeptide(L)'
;MQAKKNQILFPTIVTLGSILISYYYYFSDLPVFSQLVEEDGVFENLTSLFLFLTAVFLILIFAKFQSNHKLNWKIGLAIMIVGLIFGAGEEISWGQRIFGVESSDFFKQNNAQGETNLHNMVVGGTKINKIIFSYAFSVIFGIYFIILPILYRRSDKIRRLVNQFGIPVATNFQSILFLVATVLVMLLDHSRKWELWEFIFAFTIFTIFVNPLNKREIQAGVKS
;
A
#
# COMPACT_ATOMS: atom_id res chain seq x y z
N MET A 1 8.39 9.83 -25.02
CA MET A 1 7.93 11.02 -24.26
C MET A 1 6.55 10.79 -23.62
N GLN A 2 5.56 10.31 -24.37
CA GLN A 2 4.20 10.05 -23.87
C GLN A 2 4.11 9.04 -22.71
N ALA A 3 4.81 7.90 -22.79
CA ALA A 3 4.79 6.90 -21.73
C ALA A 3 5.31 7.43 -20.37
N LYS A 4 6.36 8.26 -20.41
CA LYS A 4 6.93 8.90 -19.21
C LYS A 4 5.99 9.98 -18.64
N LYS A 5 5.26 10.69 -19.50
CA LYS A 5 4.22 11.64 -19.11
C LYS A 5 3.07 10.93 -18.39
N ASN A 6 2.60 9.80 -18.91
CA ASN A 6 1.53 9.01 -18.28
C ASN A 6 1.95 8.43 -16.93
N GLN A 7 3.20 8.02 -16.78
CA GLN A 7 3.77 7.52 -15.51
C GLN A 7 3.82 8.58 -14.39
N ILE A 8 3.71 9.86 -14.72
CA ILE A 8 3.67 10.98 -13.76
C ILE A 8 2.23 11.44 -13.59
N LEU A 9 1.53 11.68 -14.69
CA LEU A 9 0.21 12.29 -14.70
C LEU A 9 -0.84 11.42 -13.99
N PHE A 10 -0.86 10.10 -14.24
CA PHE A 10 -1.85 9.21 -13.63
C PHE A 10 -1.70 9.15 -12.11
N PRO A 11 -0.51 8.89 -11.53
CA PRO A 11 -0.32 8.96 -10.08
C PRO A 11 -0.69 10.31 -9.50
N THR A 12 -0.28 11.43 -10.14
CA THR A 12 -0.62 12.77 -9.66
C THR A 12 -2.13 12.99 -9.59
N ILE A 13 -2.85 12.66 -10.67
CA ILE A 13 -4.29 12.92 -10.76
C ILE A 13 -5.04 12.13 -9.69
N VAL A 14 -4.73 10.84 -9.54
CA VAL A 14 -5.43 10.00 -8.57
C VAL A 14 -5.12 10.45 -7.13
N THR A 15 -3.85 10.66 -6.80
CA THR A 15 -3.43 11.06 -5.45
C THR A 15 -3.91 12.47 -5.07
N LEU A 16 -3.71 13.47 -5.94
CA LEU A 16 -4.16 14.83 -5.62
C LEU A 16 -5.68 14.96 -5.74
N GLY A 17 -6.29 14.23 -6.68
CA GLY A 17 -7.75 14.20 -6.85
C GLY A 17 -8.45 13.65 -5.61
N SER A 18 -7.99 12.53 -5.05
CA SER A 18 -8.57 11.99 -3.82
C SER A 18 -8.44 12.96 -2.65
N ILE A 19 -7.27 13.59 -2.47
CA ILE A 19 -7.06 14.60 -1.43
C ILE A 19 -7.99 15.79 -1.62
N LEU A 20 -8.08 16.34 -2.84
CA LEU A 20 -8.94 17.49 -3.12
C LEU A 20 -10.42 17.18 -2.87
N ILE A 21 -10.89 16.00 -3.29
CA ILE A 21 -12.25 15.53 -3.02
C ILE A 21 -12.50 15.41 -1.52
N SER A 22 -11.56 14.79 -0.79
CA SER A 22 -11.65 14.66 0.67
C SER A 22 -11.68 16.00 1.38
N TYR A 23 -10.82 16.95 0.98
CA TYR A 23 -10.81 18.31 1.53
C TYR A 23 -12.10 19.05 1.21
N TYR A 24 -12.59 18.96 -0.02
CA TYR A 24 -13.85 19.57 -0.43
C TYR A 24 -14.99 19.10 0.47
N TYR A 25 -15.19 17.79 0.63
CA TYR A 25 -16.25 17.29 1.49
C TYR A 25 -16.00 17.56 2.98
N TYR A 26 -14.76 17.48 3.47
CA TYR A 26 -14.45 17.81 4.85
C TYR A 26 -14.91 19.23 5.24
N PHE A 27 -14.75 20.21 4.34
CA PHE A 27 -15.14 21.60 4.59
C PHE A 27 -16.58 21.94 4.17
N SER A 28 -17.17 21.21 3.22
CA SER A 28 -18.52 21.51 2.71
C SER A 28 -19.63 20.61 3.24
N ASP A 29 -19.34 19.33 3.51
CA ASP A 29 -20.30 18.31 3.93
C ASP A 29 -19.57 17.18 4.71
N LEU A 30 -19.39 17.41 6.01
CA LEU A 30 -18.67 16.48 6.89
C LEU A 30 -19.31 15.07 6.91
N PRO A 31 -20.64 14.89 6.95
CA PRO A 31 -21.25 13.57 6.81
C PRO A 31 -20.82 12.79 5.56
N VAL A 32 -20.77 13.43 4.39
CA VAL A 32 -20.29 12.78 3.16
C VAL A 32 -18.82 12.42 3.28
N PHE A 33 -17.99 13.30 3.85
CA PHE A 33 -16.60 12.97 4.12
C PHE A 33 -16.48 11.75 5.04
N SER A 34 -17.27 11.69 6.12
CA SER A 34 -17.26 10.57 7.06
C SER A 34 -17.62 9.24 6.39
N GLN A 35 -18.55 9.23 5.42
CA GLN A 35 -18.88 8.02 4.63
C GLN A 35 -17.73 7.56 3.73
N LEU A 36 -16.93 8.50 3.18
CA LEU A 36 -15.77 8.13 2.36
C LEU A 36 -14.70 7.40 3.18
N VAL A 37 -14.50 7.85 4.43
CA VAL A 37 -13.52 7.32 5.40
C VAL A 37 -14.16 6.41 6.46
N GLU A 38 -15.32 5.84 6.15
CA GLU A 38 -16.02 4.89 7.01
C GLU A 38 -15.42 3.46 6.87
N GLU A 39 -15.70 2.55 7.82
CA GLU A 39 -15.29 1.14 7.67
C GLU A 39 -16.25 0.56 6.63
N ASP A 40 -15.78 -0.28 5.72
CA ASP A 40 -16.44 -0.63 4.47
C ASP A 40 -16.66 0.57 3.52
N GLY A 41 -16.01 1.70 3.79
CA GLY A 41 -16.09 2.92 3.00
C GLY A 41 -15.34 2.83 1.68
N VAL A 42 -15.39 3.91 0.91
CA VAL A 42 -14.76 3.97 -0.42
C VAL A 42 -13.24 3.77 -0.32
N PHE A 43 -12.59 4.39 0.66
CA PHE A 43 -11.13 4.33 0.73
C PHE A 43 -10.60 2.96 1.17
N GLU A 44 -11.21 2.29 2.14
CA GLU A 44 -10.82 0.93 2.56
C GLU A 44 -10.95 -0.08 1.41
N ASN A 45 -12.08 -0.03 0.68
CA ASN A 45 -12.27 -0.87 -0.51
C ASN A 45 -11.22 -0.59 -1.60
N LEU A 46 -10.85 0.68 -1.80
CA LEU A 46 -9.79 1.04 -2.74
C LEU A 46 -8.40 0.59 -2.24
N THR A 47 -8.12 0.67 -0.93
CA THR A 47 -6.90 0.14 -0.32
C THR A 47 -6.77 -1.34 -0.64
N SER A 48 -7.79 -2.15 -0.31
CA SER A 48 -7.83 -3.58 -0.62
C SER A 48 -7.63 -3.84 -2.12
N LEU A 49 -8.35 -3.11 -2.98
CA LEU A 49 -8.26 -3.25 -4.43
C LEU A 49 -6.83 -3.01 -4.94
N PHE A 50 -6.17 -1.92 -4.52
CA PHE A 50 -4.83 -1.61 -5.03
C PHE A 50 -3.75 -2.55 -4.45
N LEU A 51 -3.89 -3.03 -3.21
CA LEU A 51 -3.02 -4.07 -2.67
C LEU A 51 -3.18 -5.37 -3.48
N PHE A 52 -4.42 -5.78 -3.77
CA PHE A 52 -4.71 -6.95 -4.59
C PHE A 52 -4.19 -6.82 -6.02
N LEU A 53 -4.43 -5.68 -6.69
CA LEU A 53 -3.91 -5.40 -8.03
C LEU A 53 -2.39 -5.42 -8.08
N THR A 54 -1.72 -4.95 -7.01
CA THR A 54 -0.26 -5.04 -6.89
C THR A 54 0.20 -6.49 -6.75
N ALA A 55 -0.49 -7.31 -5.95
CA ALA A 55 -0.19 -8.73 -5.82
C ALA A 55 -0.35 -9.47 -7.16
N VAL A 56 -1.46 -9.24 -7.87
CA VAL A 56 -1.69 -9.80 -9.21
C VAL A 56 -0.59 -9.37 -10.17
N PHE A 57 -0.23 -8.09 -10.20
CA PHE A 57 0.85 -7.60 -11.03
C PHE A 57 2.17 -8.32 -10.73
N LEU A 58 2.51 -8.51 -9.45
CA LEU A 58 3.70 -9.25 -9.05
C LEU A 58 3.66 -10.73 -9.44
N ILE A 59 2.51 -11.40 -9.33
CA ILE A 59 2.34 -12.78 -9.80
C ILE A 59 2.62 -12.86 -11.30
N LEU A 60 2.13 -11.90 -12.10
CA LEU A 60 2.41 -11.83 -13.53
C LEU A 60 3.90 -11.60 -13.82
N ILE A 61 4.56 -10.71 -13.06
CA ILE A 61 6.01 -10.48 -13.16
C ILE A 61 6.78 -11.76 -12.79
N PHE A 62 6.40 -12.42 -11.72
CA PHE A 62 7.00 -13.68 -11.29
C PHE A 62 6.86 -14.73 -12.39
N ALA A 63 5.65 -14.98 -12.88
CA ALA A 63 5.38 -15.97 -13.92
C ALA A 63 6.20 -15.70 -15.20
N LYS A 64 6.32 -14.42 -15.59
CA LYS A 64 7.02 -14.02 -16.82
C LYS A 64 8.54 -14.08 -16.72
N PHE A 65 9.12 -13.71 -15.57
CA PHE A 65 10.57 -13.48 -15.46
C PHE A 65 11.31 -14.44 -14.53
N GLN A 66 10.60 -15.34 -13.81
CA GLN A 66 11.23 -16.24 -12.83
C GLN A 66 12.39 -17.10 -13.38
N SER A 67 12.39 -17.43 -14.67
CA SER A 67 13.47 -18.22 -15.30
C SER A 67 14.79 -17.45 -15.36
N ASN A 68 14.73 -16.12 -15.34
CA ASN A 68 15.90 -15.25 -15.49
C ASN A 68 16.46 -14.80 -14.14
N HIS A 69 15.95 -15.35 -13.03
CA HIS A 69 16.25 -14.91 -11.68
C HIS A 69 16.58 -16.06 -10.73
N LYS A 70 17.46 -15.76 -9.75
CA LYS A 70 17.89 -16.70 -8.70
C LYS A 70 16.81 -16.90 -7.64
N LEU A 71 16.99 -17.92 -6.80
CA LEU A 71 16.06 -18.26 -5.71
C LEU A 71 15.73 -17.08 -4.79
N ASN A 72 16.72 -16.25 -4.42
CA ASN A 72 16.49 -15.12 -3.51
C ASN A 72 15.50 -14.09 -4.07
N TRP A 73 15.49 -13.87 -5.38
CA TRP A 73 14.53 -13.00 -6.03
C TRP A 73 13.13 -13.60 -5.96
N LYS A 74 13.03 -14.92 -6.19
CA LYS A 74 11.76 -15.65 -6.09
C LYS A 74 11.19 -15.61 -4.67
N ILE A 75 12.04 -15.81 -3.67
CA ILE A 75 11.67 -15.69 -2.24
C ILE A 75 11.22 -14.26 -1.93
N GLY A 76 11.97 -13.26 -2.36
CA GLY A 76 11.63 -11.86 -2.14
C GLY A 76 10.26 -11.49 -2.73
N LEU A 77 9.99 -11.89 -3.98
CA LEU A 77 8.68 -11.68 -4.59
C LEU A 77 7.57 -12.48 -3.91
N ALA A 78 7.82 -13.74 -3.53
CA ALA A 78 6.83 -14.55 -2.83
C ALA A 78 6.41 -13.92 -1.50
N ILE A 79 7.38 -13.42 -0.72
CA ILE A 79 7.12 -12.71 0.54
C ILE A 79 6.29 -11.45 0.27
N MET A 80 6.64 -10.65 -0.73
CA MET A 80 5.88 -9.44 -1.07
C MET A 80 4.45 -9.77 -1.54
N ILE A 81 4.28 -10.81 -2.38
CA ILE A 81 2.95 -11.25 -2.86
C ILE A 81 2.08 -11.70 -1.68
N VAL A 82 2.61 -12.55 -0.79
CA VAL A 82 1.88 -13.01 0.40
C VAL A 82 1.51 -11.83 1.29
N GLY A 83 2.44 -10.91 1.54
CA GLY A 83 2.16 -9.72 2.34
C GLY A 83 1.08 -8.81 1.73
N LEU A 84 1.08 -8.63 0.41
CA LEU A 84 0.07 -7.83 -0.29
C LEU A 84 -1.31 -8.50 -0.31
N ILE A 85 -1.38 -9.82 -0.51
CA ILE A 85 -2.64 -10.58 -0.43
C ILE A 85 -3.18 -10.56 1.00
N PHE A 86 -2.29 -10.73 1.98
CA PHE A 86 -2.64 -10.65 3.40
C PHE A 86 -3.21 -9.28 3.72
N GLY A 87 -2.51 -8.19 3.37
CA GLY A 87 -3.02 -6.83 3.55
C GLY A 87 -4.37 -6.63 2.86
N ALA A 88 -4.49 -6.97 1.57
CA ALA A 88 -5.75 -6.84 0.84
C ALA A 88 -6.90 -7.60 1.49
N GLY A 89 -6.65 -8.83 1.95
CA GLY A 89 -7.64 -9.67 2.63
C GLY A 89 -8.05 -9.10 3.98
N GLU A 90 -7.09 -8.60 4.76
CA GLU A 90 -7.33 -7.98 6.07
C GLU A 90 -8.29 -6.78 5.98
N GLU A 91 -8.14 -5.92 4.97
CA GLU A 91 -9.00 -4.75 4.70
C GLU A 91 -10.46 -5.10 4.33
N ILE A 92 -10.73 -6.32 3.86
CA ILE A 92 -12.10 -6.75 3.50
C ILE A 92 -12.53 -7.99 4.28
N SER A 93 -11.88 -8.22 5.41
CA SER A 93 -12.19 -9.31 6.34
C SER A 93 -12.23 -10.67 5.64
N TRP A 94 -11.25 -10.89 4.76
CA TRP A 94 -11.08 -12.08 3.94
C TRP A 94 -12.31 -12.45 3.09
N GLY A 95 -13.17 -11.47 2.78
CA GLY A 95 -14.39 -11.69 2.01
C GLY A 95 -15.52 -12.37 2.81
N GLN A 96 -15.45 -12.41 4.14
CA GLN A 96 -16.51 -13.01 4.98
C GLN A 96 -17.90 -12.53 4.61
N ARG A 97 -18.07 -11.22 4.38
CA ARG A 97 -19.35 -10.60 3.97
C ARG A 97 -19.85 -11.11 2.62
N ILE A 98 -18.94 -11.36 1.68
CA ILE A 98 -19.25 -11.84 0.32
C ILE A 98 -19.68 -13.31 0.36
N PHE A 99 -18.98 -14.13 1.15
CA PHE A 99 -19.20 -15.57 1.20
C PHE A 99 -20.13 -16.02 2.35
N GLY A 100 -20.64 -15.09 3.16
CA GLY A 100 -21.48 -15.39 4.32
C GLY A 100 -20.77 -16.21 5.39
N VAL A 101 -19.46 -16.05 5.53
CA VAL A 101 -18.66 -16.82 6.50
C VAL A 101 -18.73 -16.16 7.87
N GLU A 102 -19.31 -16.86 8.83
CA GLU A 102 -19.34 -16.39 10.22
C GLU A 102 -17.96 -16.42 10.89
N SER A 103 -17.74 -15.46 11.78
CA SER A 103 -16.55 -15.41 12.63
C SER A 103 -16.65 -16.37 13.81
N SER A 104 -15.50 -16.86 14.28
CA SER A 104 -15.44 -17.65 15.50
C SER A 104 -15.76 -16.82 16.75
N ASP A 105 -16.07 -17.48 17.87
CA ASP A 105 -16.37 -16.81 19.14
C ASP A 105 -15.23 -15.90 19.61
N PHE A 106 -13.98 -16.29 19.34
CA PHE A 106 -12.82 -15.47 19.64
C PHE A 106 -12.89 -14.11 18.94
N PHE A 107 -13.15 -14.10 17.63
CA PHE A 107 -13.24 -12.86 16.85
C PHE A 107 -14.49 -12.06 17.20
N LYS A 108 -15.64 -12.72 17.41
CA LYS A 108 -16.87 -12.05 17.87
C LYS A 108 -16.66 -11.27 19.19
N GLN A 109 -15.78 -11.75 20.07
CA GLN A 109 -15.49 -11.12 21.37
C GLN A 109 -14.35 -10.08 21.33
N ASN A 110 -13.38 -10.23 20.43
CA ASN A 110 -12.13 -9.46 20.46
C ASN A 110 -11.92 -8.56 19.24
N ASN A 111 -12.78 -8.64 18.23
CA ASN A 111 -12.75 -7.78 17.05
C ASN A 111 -13.87 -6.72 17.14
N ALA A 112 -13.56 -5.46 16.79
CA ALA A 112 -14.48 -4.34 16.90
C ALA A 112 -15.76 -4.47 16.04
N GLN A 113 -15.70 -5.27 14.98
CA GLN A 113 -16.83 -5.57 14.10
C GLN A 113 -17.25 -7.05 14.18
N GLY A 114 -16.61 -7.83 15.07
CA GLY A 114 -16.85 -9.26 15.18
C GLY A 114 -16.40 -10.05 13.94
N GLU A 115 -15.37 -9.58 13.24
CA GLU A 115 -14.87 -10.14 11.98
C GLU A 115 -13.60 -10.98 12.16
N THR A 116 -13.36 -11.92 11.24
CA THR A 116 -12.17 -12.78 11.15
C THR A 116 -11.04 -12.04 10.43
N ASN A 117 -10.64 -10.89 10.97
CA ASN A 117 -9.42 -10.20 10.56
C ASN A 117 -8.65 -9.74 11.81
N LEU A 118 -7.35 -9.52 11.65
CA LEU A 118 -6.50 -8.90 12.66
C LEU A 118 -6.59 -7.37 12.60
N HIS A 119 -6.91 -6.81 11.44
CA HIS A 119 -7.04 -5.36 11.22
C HIS A 119 -8.00 -4.69 12.21
N ASN A 120 -9.15 -5.32 12.50
CA ASN A 120 -10.18 -4.80 13.40
C ASN A 120 -10.11 -5.35 14.83
N MET A 121 -9.07 -6.11 15.17
CA MET A 121 -8.87 -6.61 16.54
C MET A 121 -8.68 -5.45 17.52
N VAL A 122 -9.18 -5.63 18.74
CA VAL A 122 -9.06 -4.66 19.84
C VAL A 122 -8.10 -5.20 20.89
N VAL A 123 -7.04 -4.47 21.16
CA VAL A 123 -6.05 -4.81 22.20
C VAL A 123 -5.92 -3.62 23.14
N GLY A 124 -6.15 -3.84 24.44
CA GLY A 124 -6.10 -2.76 25.44
C GLY A 124 -7.10 -1.63 25.16
N GLY A 125 -8.27 -1.96 24.57
CA GLY A 125 -9.31 -0.97 24.22
C GLY A 125 -9.04 -0.17 22.95
N THR A 126 -7.95 -0.45 22.23
CA THR A 126 -7.61 0.26 20.99
C THR A 126 -7.58 -0.71 19.81
N LYS A 127 -8.13 -0.30 18.66
CA LYS A 127 -8.06 -1.09 17.42
C LYS A 127 -6.62 -1.23 16.94
N ILE A 128 -6.25 -2.43 16.49
CA ILE A 128 -4.91 -2.74 15.99
C ILE A 128 -4.56 -1.87 14.77
N ASN A 129 -5.46 -1.68 13.82
CA ASN A 129 -5.20 -0.81 12.66
C ASN A 129 -4.74 0.58 13.08
N LYS A 130 -5.44 1.23 14.01
CA LYS A 130 -5.04 2.53 14.54
C LYS A 130 -3.64 2.52 15.13
N ILE A 131 -3.24 1.48 15.87
CA ILE A 131 -1.89 1.38 16.47
C ILE A 131 -0.82 1.18 15.39
N ILE A 132 -1.04 0.20 14.50
CA ILE A 132 -0.08 -0.15 13.46
C ILE A 132 0.11 1.02 12.50
N PHE A 133 -0.97 1.66 12.06
CA PHE A 133 -0.91 2.77 11.11
C PHE A 133 -0.43 4.09 11.73
N SER A 134 -0.79 4.39 12.98
CA SER A 134 -0.29 5.62 13.62
C SER A 134 1.21 5.60 13.92
N TYR A 135 1.75 4.47 14.39
CA TYR A 135 3.13 4.42 14.91
C TYR A 135 4.09 3.56 14.07
N ALA A 136 3.72 2.33 13.73
CA ALA A 136 4.66 1.36 13.15
C ALA A 136 4.92 1.64 11.66
N PHE A 137 3.86 1.91 10.90
CA PHE A 137 3.96 2.08 9.46
C PHE A 137 4.54 3.44 9.04
N SER A 138 4.27 4.51 9.78
CA SER A 138 4.90 5.83 9.59
C SER A 138 6.43 5.73 9.52
N VAL A 139 7.04 4.94 10.40
CA VAL A 139 8.50 4.76 10.47
C VAL A 139 9.01 3.87 9.35
N ILE A 140 8.40 2.69 9.15
CA ILE A 140 8.80 1.73 8.11
C ILE A 140 8.71 2.38 6.72
N PHE A 141 7.66 3.16 6.46
CA PHE A 141 7.48 3.83 5.19
C PHE A 141 8.33 5.08 5.05
N GLY A 142 8.60 5.83 6.11
CA GLY A 142 9.64 6.86 6.09
C GLY A 142 10.99 6.29 5.64
N ILE A 143 11.37 5.12 6.17
CA ILE A 143 12.59 4.40 5.75
C ILE A 143 12.49 3.98 4.27
N TYR A 144 11.38 3.39 3.84
CA TYR A 144 11.22 2.90 2.47
C TYR A 144 11.15 4.02 1.42
N PHE A 145 10.44 5.13 1.67
CA PHE A 145 10.24 6.19 0.68
C PHE A 145 11.37 7.22 0.66
N ILE A 146 12.06 7.43 1.78
CA ILE A 146 13.14 8.42 1.90
C ILE A 146 14.50 7.74 1.87
N ILE A 147 14.74 6.85 2.83
CA ILE A 147 16.08 6.31 3.08
C ILE A 147 16.49 5.33 1.98
N LEU A 148 15.60 4.41 1.60
CA LEU A 148 15.93 3.36 0.64
C LEU A 148 16.33 3.90 -0.74
N PRO A 149 15.62 4.85 -1.40
CA PRO A 149 16.05 5.41 -2.68
C PRO A 149 17.40 6.14 -2.59
N ILE A 150 17.71 6.78 -1.46
CA ILE A 150 19.00 7.44 -1.23
C ILE A 150 20.10 6.39 -1.12
N LEU A 151 19.92 5.38 -0.26
CA LEU A 151 20.89 4.31 -0.06
C LEU A 151 21.10 3.48 -1.32
N TYR A 152 20.04 3.24 -2.10
CA TYR A 152 20.10 2.52 -3.36
C TYR A 152 21.02 3.19 -4.38
N ARG A 153 21.07 4.53 -4.40
CA ARG A 153 21.95 5.30 -5.30
C ARG A 153 23.37 5.46 -4.77
N ARG A 154 23.55 5.44 -3.45
CA ARG A 154 24.84 5.72 -2.80
C ARG A 154 25.65 4.49 -2.42
N SER A 155 25.02 3.32 -2.28
CA SER A 155 25.68 2.10 -1.80
C SER A 155 25.47 0.93 -2.75
N ASP A 156 26.56 0.45 -3.34
CA ASP A 156 26.56 -0.74 -4.20
C ASP A 156 26.15 -2.01 -3.45
N LYS A 157 26.42 -2.08 -2.13
CA LYS A 157 25.99 -3.20 -1.29
C LYS A 157 24.46 -3.23 -1.17
N ILE A 158 23.85 -2.09 -0.85
CA ILE A 158 22.39 -1.97 -0.74
C ILE A 158 21.73 -2.19 -2.10
N ARG A 159 22.27 -1.58 -3.17
CA ARG A 159 21.78 -1.77 -4.54
C ARG A 159 21.71 -3.24 -4.93
N ARG A 160 22.80 -3.99 -4.68
CA ARG A 160 22.86 -5.43 -4.95
C ARG A 160 21.86 -6.22 -4.13
N LEU A 161 21.74 -5.95 -2.83
CA LEU A 161 20.80 -6.64 -1.94
C LEU A 161 19.34 -6.41 -2.38
N VAL A 162 18.96 -5.16 -2.63
CA VAL A 162 17.63 -4.77 -3.08
C VAL A 162 17.27 -5.46 -4.41
N ASN A 163 18.18 -5.43 -5.39
CA ASN A 163 17.96 -6.09 -6.67
C ASN A 163 17.90 -7.63 -6.54
N GLN A 164 18.71 -8.22 -5.65
CA GLN A 164 18.75 -9.65 -5.41
C GLN A 164 17.41 -10.20 -4.89
N PHE A 165 16.69 -9.42 -4.07
CA PHE A 165 15.37 -9.78 -3.57
C PHE A 165 14.22 -9.22 -4.43
N GLY A 166 14.54 -8.54 -5.54
CA GLY A 166 13.52 -7.98 -6.44
C GLY A 166 12.69 -6.85 -5.82
N ILE A 167 13.19 -6.20 -4.77
CA ILE A 167 12.48 -5.13 -4.08
C ILE A 167 12.42 -3.90 -5.01
N PRO A 168 11.22 -3.41 -5.36
CA PRO A 168 11.11 -2.21 -6.17
C PRO A 168 11.51 -0.98 -5.36
N VAL A 169 12.12 -0.01 -6.04
CA VAL A 169 12.58 1.23 -5.42
C VAL A 169 11.76 2.40 -5.96
N ALA A 170 11.22 3.22 -5.05
CA ALA A 170 10.50 4.42 -5.41
C ALA A 170 11.38 5.40 -6.22
N THR A 171 10.79 6.04 -7.23
CA THR A 171 11.40 7.20 -7.88
C THR A 171 11.30 8.43 -6.98
N ASN A 172 12.14 9.46 -7.20
CA ASN A 172 12.04 10.71 -6.45
C ASN A 172 10.65 11.35 -6.54
N PHE A 173 10.04 11.27 -7.73
CA PHE A 173 8.71 11.80 -7.96
C PHE A 173 7.66 11.08 -7.09
N GLN A 174 7.66 9.75 -7.07
CA GLN A 174 6.74 8.97 -6.23
C GLN A 174 6.96 9.25 -4.74
N SER A 175 8.21 9.30 -4.28
CA SER A 175 8.52 9.64 -2.89
C SER A 175 8.04 11.05 -2.53
N ILE A 176 8.30 12.06 -3.36
CA ILE A 176 7.87 13.44 -3.09
C ILE A 176 6.33 13.53 -3.09
N LEU A 177 5.67 12.94 -4.09
CA LEU A 177 4.21 12.95 -4.18
C LEU A 177 3.58 12.31 -2.94
N PHE A 178 4.09 11.15 -2.51
CA PHE A 178 3.60 10.47 -1.30
C PHE A 178 3.83 11.26 -0.01
N LEU A 179 4.99 11.92 0.13
CA LEU A 179 5.29 12.73 1.30
C LEU A 179 4.41 13.98 1.37
N VAL A 180 4.23 14.68 0.24
CA VAL A 180 3.31 15.83 0.16
C VAL A 180 1.89 15.37 0.48
N ALA A 181 1.43 14.27 -0.11
CA ALA A 181 0.13 13.69 0.15
C ALA A 181 -0.05 13.33 1.64
N THR A 182 0.96 12.70 2.25
CA THR A 182 0.95 12.38 3.68
C THR A 182 0.81 13.63 4.53
N VAL A 183 1.60 14.68 4.28
CA VAL A 183 1.49 15.95 5.03
C VAL A 183 0.08 16.52 4.91
N LEU A 184 -0.50 16.56 3.69
CA LEU A 184 -1.86 17.06 3.49
C LEU A 184 -2.89 16.23 4.26
N VAL A 185 -2.83 14.90 4.23
CA VAL A 185 -3.77 14.08 5.01
C VAL A 185 -3.60 14.31 6.51
N MET A 186 -2.38 14.47 7.01
CA MET A 186 -2.13 14.68 8.44
C MET A 186 -2.71 16.00 8.96
N LEU A 187 -2.90 17.00 8.09
CA LEU A 187 -3.53 18.28 8.43
C LEU A 187 -5.06 18.19 8.61
N LEU A 188 -5.71 17.11 8.20
CA LEU A 188 -7.12 16.88 8.50
C LEU A 188 -7.29 16.57 9.99
N ASP A 189 -8.18 17.29 10.66
CA ASP A 189 -8.56 16.98 12.04
C ASP A 189 -9.79 16.08 12.04
N HIS A 190 -9.56 14.80 11.72
CA HIS A 190 -10.57 13.75 11.76
C HIS A 190 -9.96 12.43 12.21
N SER A 191 -10.65 11.71 13.09
CA SER A 191 -10.17 10.47 13.71
C SER A 191 -9.93 9.34 12.70
N ARG A 192 -10.60 9.40 11.54
CA ARG A 192 -10.54 8.40 10.46
C ARG A 192 -9.75 8.84 9.22
N LYS A 193 -8.94 9.90 9.32
CA LYS A 193 -8.08 10.32 8.19
C LYS A 193 -7.11 9.25 7.68
N TRP A 194 -6.86 8.23 8.52
CA TRP A 194 -5.99 7.11 8.20
C TRP A 194 -6.51 6.29 7.02
N GLU A 195 -7.83 6.12 6.84
CA GLU A 195 -8.38 5.39 5.67
C GLU A 195 -7.93 6.01 4.33
N LEU A 196 -8.00 7.34 4.23
CA LEU A 196 -7.53 8.08 3.05
C LEU A 196 -6.02 7.92 2.87
N TRP A 197 -5.27 7.96 3.98
CA TRP A 197 -3.82 7.79 3.95
C TRP A 197 -3.42 6.38 3.49
N GLU A 198 -4.13 5.35 3.96
CA GLU A 198 -3.95 3.94 3.60
C GLU A 198 -4.21 3.70 2.12
N PHE A 199 -5.27 4.30 1.59
CA PHE A 199 -5.55 4.31 0.16
C PHE A 199 -4.40 4.95 -0.63
N ILE A 200 -3.95 6.15 -0.24
CA ILE A 200 -2.85 6.85 -0.92
C ILE A 200 -1.58 6.00 -0.87
N PHE A 201 -1.32 5.33 0.25
CA PHE A 201 -0.20 4.43 0.42
C PHE A 201 -0.31 3.22 -0.53
N ALA A 202 -1.41 2.46 -0.50
CA ALA A 202 -1.63 1.30 -1.34
C ALA A 202 -1.54 1.64 -2.84
N PHE A 203 -2.14 2.76 -3.24
CA PHE A 203 -2.04 3.27 -4.60
C PHE A 203 -0.60 3.65 -4.97
N THR A 204 0.13 4.31 -4.07
CA THR A 204 1.53 4.65 -4.32
C THR A 204 2.38 3.40 -4.50
N ILE A 205 2.20 2.38 -3.65
CA ILE A 205 2.83 1.08 -3.78
C ILE A 205 2.54 0.49 -5.16
N PHE A 206 1.27 0.43 -5.58
CA PHE A 206 0.90 -0.04 -6.92
C PHE A 206 1.70 0.67 -8.03
N THR A 207 1.79 2.01 -7.98
CA THR A 207 2.53 2.77 -9.00
C THR A 207 4.03 2.49 -8.98
N ILE A 208 4.61 2.24 -7.79
CA ILE A 208 6.02 1.86 -7.63
C ILE A 208 6.28 0.52 -8.27
N PHE A 209 5.43 -0.49 -8.04
CA PHE A 209 5.62 -1.82 -8.63
C PHE A 209 5.47 -1.78 -10.16
N VAL A 210 4.54 -0.98 -10.69
CA VAL A 210 4.35 -0.81 -12.15
C VAL A 210 5.54 -0.08 -12.79
N ASN A 211 6.11 0.91 -12.11
CA ASN A 211 7.20 1.72 -12.63
C ASN A 211 8.27 2.07 -11.58
N PRO A 212 9.07 1.09 -11.14
CA PRO A 212 10.09 1.33 -10.14
C PRO A 212 11.35 1.93 -10.77
N LEU A 213 12.18 2.57 -9.94
CA LEU A 213 13.48 3.08 -10.35
C LEU A 213 14.38 1.98 -10.94
N ASN A 214 14.33 0.78 -10.36
CA ASN A 214 15.11 -0.40 -10.76
C ASN A 214 14.34 -1.36 -11.68
N LYS A 215 13.42 -0.83 -12.52
CA LYS A 215 12.56 -1.63 -13.42
C LYS A 215 13.31 -2.65 -14.27
N ARG A 216 14.47 -2.29 -14.81
CA ARG A 216 15.28 -3.20 -15.64
C ARG A 216 15.76 -4.42 -14.84
N GLU A 217 16.15 -4.21 -13.59
CA GLU A 217 16.63 -5.28 -12.71
C GLU A 217 15.52 -6.26 -12.33
N ILE A 218 14.27 -5.79 -12.27
CA ILE A 218 13.10 -6.61 -11.92
C ILE A 218 12.48 -7.29 -13.15
N GLN A 219 12.53 -6.64 -14.32
CA GLN A 219 11.75 -7.03 -15.51
C GLN A 219 12.59 -7.40 -16.74
N ALA A 220 13.92 -7.48 -16.63
CA ALA A 220 14.77 -7.97 -17.72
C ALA A 220 15.53 -9.24 -17.35
N GLY A 221 15.71 -9.52 -16.06
CA GLY A 221 16.64 -10.56 -15.61
C GLY A 221 18.09 -10.17 -15.87
N VAL A 222 18.98 -10.50 -14.92
CA VAL A 222 20.42 -10.49 -15.21
C VAL A 222 20.68 -11.73 -16.05
N LYS A 223 20.89 -11.57 -17.37
CA LYS A 223 21.60 -12.60 -18.13
C LYS A 223 23.02 -12.63 -17.55
N SER A 224 23.30 -13.59 -16.68
CA SER A 224 24.66 -13.98 -16.32
C SER A 224 25.33 -14.62 -17.52
#